data_AF-A0A822YFD3-F1
#
_entry.id   AF-A0A822YFD3-F1
#
_cell.length_a   1.000
_cell.length_b   1.000
_cell.length_c   1.000
_cell.angle_alpha   90.00
_cell.angle_beta   90.00
_cell.angle_gamma   90.00
#
_symmetry.space_group_name_H-M   'P 1'
#
loop_
_entity.id
_entity.type
_entity.pdbx_description
1 polymer ?
#
loop_
_entity_poly.entity_id
_entity_poly.type
_entity_poly.pdbx_seq_one_letter_code
_entity_poly.pdbx_strand_id
1 'polypeptide(L)'
;MNLNYKVSAKDSSCSMVAAFGSGAMFSLVSGMGGPNQAANAITSGVFFALVQGGLFKLGQKFSQPPAEDAFYNKTRSMLITLGLQSYEKNFKKGLLTDSTLPLLTDSALRDVKIPPGPRLLILDHIHRDPELKERR
;
A
#
# COMPACT_ATOMS: atom_id res chain seq x y z
N MET A 1 -31.47 14.32 8.82
CA MET A 1 -31.10 14.63 7.41
C MET A 1 -29.59 14.81 7.36
N ASN A 2 -28.83 13.73 7.19
CA ASN A 2 -28.19 13.32 5.94
C ASN A 2 -27.32 14.42 5.29
N LEU A 3 -26.00 14.34 5.54
CA LEU A 3 -25.00 14.89 4.62
C LEU A 3 -23.81 13.90 4.52
N ASN A 4 -24.12 12.72 3.97
CA ASN A 4 -23.13 11.95 3.22
C ASN A 4 -22.98 12.65 1.86
N TYR A 5 -21.81 13.22 1.53
CA TYR A 5 -21.28 13.17 0.16
C TYR A 5 -19.77 13.48 0.16
N LYS A 6 -19.01 12.46 -0.26
CA LYS A 6 -17.68 12.52 -0.90
C LYS A 6 -16.45 12.70 0.00
N VAL A 7 -16.22 11.72 0.88
CA VAL A 7 -14.86 11.24 1.16
C VAL A 7 -14.56 10.13 0.13
N SER A 8 -14.16 10.53 -1.08
CA SER A 8 -13.55 9.62 -2.05
C SER A 8 -13.00 10.48 -3.19
N ALA A 9 -11.70 10.84 -3.14
CA ALA A 9 -10.86 11.14 -4.32
C ALA A 9 -9.56 11.94 -4.02
N LYS A 10 -9.33 12.49 -2.82
CA LYS A 10 -8.38 13.63 -2.70
C LYS A 10 -7.15 13.44 -1.81
N ASP A 11 -6.73 12.24 -1.47
CA ASP A 11 -5.58 12.09 -0.55
C ASP A 11 -4.21 12.00 -1.24
N SER A 12 -4.15 11.50 -2.48
CA SER A 12 -2.88 11.38 -3.22
C SER A 12 -2.47 12.66 -3.97
N SER A 13 -3.42 13.49 -4.41
CA SER A 13 -3.13 14.80 -5.03
C SER A 13 -2.91 15.92 -4.01
N CYS A 14 -3.47 15.80 -2.80
CA CYS A 14 -3.34 16.81 -1.75
C CYS A 14 -1.91 16.88 -1.20
N SER A 15 -1.24 15.73 -1.04
CA SER A 15 0.17 15.67 -0.62
C SER A 15 1.11 16.35 -1.64
N MET A 16 0.85 16.17 -2.94
CA MET A 16 1.67 16.77 -4.00
C MET A 16 1.50 18.29 -4.07
N VAL A 17 0.27 18.80 -3.93
CA VAL A 17 -0.02 20.25 -3.93
C VAL A 17 0.54 20.93 -2.67
N ALA A 18 0.47 20.26 -1.51
CA ALA A 18 1.05 20.77 -0.27
C ALA A 18 2.59 20.87 -0.34
N ALA A 19 3.26 19.86 -0.92
CA ALA A 19 4.71 19.87 -1.11
C ALA A 19 5.18 20.90 -2.15
N PHE A 20 4.39 21.16 -3.20
CA PHE A 20 4.69 22.21 -4.17
C PHE A 20 4.47 23.62 -3.58
N GLY A 21 3.45 23.78 -2.74
CA GLY A 21 3.15 25.03 -2.04
C GLY A 21 4.26 25.48 -1.08
N SER A 22 4.92 24.54 -0.39
CA SER A 22 6.02 24.87 0.53
C SER A 22 7.31 25.28 -0.20
N GLY A 23 7.60 24.69 -1.37
CA GLY A 23 8.78 25.06 -2.19
C GLY A 23 8.70 26.46 -2.81
N ALA A 24 7.48 26.89 -3.19
CA ALA A 24 7.24 28.24 -3.68
C ALA A 24 7.46 29.31 -2.59
N MET A 25 7.04 29.04 -1.35
CA MET A 25 7.24 29.96 -0.22
C MET A 25 8.71 30.04 0.24
N PHE A 26 9.46 28.94 0.20
CA PHE A 26 10.91 28.94 0.52
C PHE A 26 11.75 29.72 -0.51
N SER A 27 11.34 29.71 -1.79
CA SER A 27 12.00 30.49 -2.86
C SER A 27 11.75 31.99 -2.76
N LEU A 28 10.59 32.40 -2.23
CA LEU A 28 10.31 33.82 -2.01
C LEU A 28 11.02 34.40 -0.78
N VAL A 29 11.37 33.58 0.21
CA VAL A 29 12.03 34.05 1.44
C VAL A 29 13.57 34.04 1.37
N SER A 30 14.15 33.43 0.33
CA SER A 30 15.60 33.22 0.23
C SER A 30 16.34 34.24 -0.65
N GLY A 31 15.84 35.48 -0.76
CA GLY A 31 16.70 36.60 -1.10
C GLY A 31 17.19 36.64 -2.55
N MET A 32 16.38 37.31 -3.36
CA MET A 32 16.75 37.99 -4.59
C MET A 32 17.94 38.96 -4.35
N GLY A 33 19.13 38.58 -4.83
CA GLY A 33 20.31 39.45 -4.79
C GLY A 33 21.52 38.85 -5.49
N GLY A 34 21.60 38.96 -6.83
CA GLY A 34 22.84 38.65 -7.56
C GLY A 34 22.68 38.46 -9.06
N PRO A 35 23.42 39.22 -9.91
CA PRO A 35 23.41 39.04 -11.36
C PRO A 35 24.18 37.77 -11.72
N ASN A 36 23.45 36.66 -11.94
CA ASN A 36 23.79 35.45 -12.71
C ASN A 36 22.84 34.29 -12.33
N GLN A 37 21.53 34.56 -12.24
CA GLN A 37 20.53 33.59 -11.76
C GLN A 37 20.33 32.41 -12.72
N ALA A 38 20.39 32.63 -14.03
CA ALA A 38 20.08 31.56 -15.00
C ALA A 38 21.10 30.42 -14.98
N ALA A 39 22.40 30.72 -14.93
CA ALA A 39 23.45 29.70 -14.96
C ALA A 39 23.52 28.87 -13.66
N ASN A 40 23.34 29.53 -12.51
CA ASN A 40 23.34 28.87 -11.21
C ASN A 40 22.02 28.11 -10.93
N ALA A 41 20.89 28.56 -11.48
CA ALA A 41 19.60 27.87 -11.40
C ALA A 41 19.56 26.59 -12.26
N ILE A 42 20.19 26.59 -13.44
CA ILE A 42 20.30 25.39 -14.27
C ILE A 42 21.20 24.34 -13.59
N THR A 43 22.35 24.76 -13.09
CA THR A 43 23.32 23.86 -12.43
C THR A 43 22.74 23.26 -11.14
N SER A 44 22.11 24.09 -10.30
CA SER A 44 21.43 23.62 -9.09
C SER A 44 20.16 22.82 -9.40
N GLY A 45 19.39 23.20 -10.43
CA GLY A 45 18.19 22.48 -10.87
C GLY A 45 18.50 21.06 -11.36
N VAL A 46 19.58 20.85 -12.11
CA VAL A 46 20.03 19.52 -12.53
C VAL A 46 20.52 18.68 -11.34
N PHE A 47 21.24 19.30 -10.39
CA PHE A 47 21.70 18.60 -9.19
C PHE A 47 20.53 18.19 -8.28
N PHE A 48 19.58 19.08 -8.02
CA PHE A 48 18.37 18.75 -7.26
C PHE A 48 17.46 17.76 -8.01
N ALA A 49 17.41 17.79 -9.34
CA ALA A 49 16.69 16.79 -10.14
C ALA A 49 17.36 15.40 -10.10
N LEU A 50 18.69 15.32 -10.04
CA LEU A 50 19.40 14.04 -9.89
C LEU A 50 19.31 13.50 -8.47
N VAL A 51 19.43 14.36 -7.46
CA VAL A 51 19.33 13.95 -6.05
C VAL A 51 17.89 13.58 -5.71
N GLN A 52 16.90 14.42 -6.03
CA GLN A 52 15.49 14.08 -5.80
C GLN A 52 15.00 12.99 -6.77
N GLY A 53 15.41 12.98 -8.05
CA GLY A 53 15.06 11.91 -9.00
C GLY A 53 15.70 10.56 -8.66
N GLY A 54 16.93 10.56 -8.12
CA GLY A 54 17.63 9.38 -7.63
C GLY A 54 17.03 8.86 -6.32
N LEU A 55 16.77 9.74 -5.35
CA LEU A 55 16.11 9.40 -4.09
C LEU A 55 14.65 8.97 -4.32
N PHE A 56 13.95 9.53 -5.30
CA PHE A 56 12.58 9.13 -5.66
C PHE A 56 12.54 7.75 -6.30
N LYS A 57 13.54 7.38 -7.12
CA LYS A 57 13.71 6.00 -7.62
C LYS A 57 13.99 5.00 -6.51
N LEU A 58 14.78 5.38 -5.51
CA LEU A 58 15.02 4.57 -4.32
C LEU A 58 13.77 4.48 -3.43
N GLY A 59 13.03 5.58 -3.28
CA GLY A 59 11.76 5.65 -2.57
C GLY A 59 10.66 4.82 -3.25
N GLN A 60 10.59 4.78 -4.58
CA GLN A 60 9.68 3.89 -5.30
C GLN A 60 10.02 2.41 -5.10
N LYS A 61 11.31 2.05 -5.09
CA LYS A 61 11.76 0.68 -4.76
C LYS A 61 11.37 0.28 -3.33
N PHE A 62 11.23 1.24 -2.41
CA PHE A 62 10.79 1.03 -1.02
C PHE A 62 9.27 1.15 -0.82
N SER A 63 8.57 1.92 -1.66
CA SER A 63 7.13 2.21 -1.57
C SER A 63 6.28 1.25 -2.40
N GLN A 64 6.89 0.47 -3.30
CA GLN A 64 6.19 -0.67 -3.88
C GLN A 64 6.09 -1.74 -2.79
N PRO A 65 4.88 -2.10 -2.33
CA PRO A 65 4.75 -3.33 -1.58
C PRO A 65 5.31 -4.45 -2.46
N PRO A 66 6.13 -5.37 -1.92
CA PRO A 66 6.65 -6.52 -2.65
C PRO A 66 5.55 -7.10 -3.55
N ALA A 67 5.85 -7.39 -4.83
CA ALA A 67 4.83 -7.83 -5.79
C ALA A 67 4.00 -9.04 -5.29
N GLU A 68 4.56 -9.82 -4.36
CA GLU A 68 3.88 -10.88 -3.63
C GLU A 68 2.67 -10.37 -2.83
N ASP A 69 2.76 -9.22 -2.14
CA ASP A 69 1.69 -8.64 -1.32
C ASP A 69 0.43 -8.30 -2.13
N ALA A 70 0.56 -8.07 -3.45
CA ALA A 70 -0.59 -7.82 -4.30
C ALA A 70 -1.57 -9.01 -4.35
N PHE A 71 -1.06 -10.23 -4.19
CA PHE A 71 -1.85 -11.46 -4.17
C PHE A 71 -2.35 -11.85 -2.78
N TYR A 72 -2.08 -11.05 -1.75
CA TYR A 72 -2.54 -11.28 -0.38
C TYR A 72 -3.57 -10.23 0.08
N ASN A 73 -4.03 -9.34 -0.80
CA ASN A 73 -4.92 -8.25 -0.41
C ASN A 73 -6.23 -8.76 0.21
N LYS A 74 -6.90 -9.71 -0.45
CA LYS A 74 -8.17 -10.29 0.04
C LYS A 74 -7.95 -11.17 1.27
N THR A 75 -6.91 -12.00 1.26
CA THR A 75 -6.50 -12.88 2.35
C THR A 75 -6.17 -12.08 3.61
N ARG A 76 -5.41 -11.00 3.47
CA ARG A 76 -5.04 -10.10 4.55
C ARG A 76 -6.25 -9.37 5.10
N SER A 77 -7.14 -8.88 4.23
CA SER A 77 -8.39 -8.25 4.66
C SER A 77 -9.25 -9.23 5.47
N MET A 78 -9.39 -10.47 5.02
CA MET A 78 -10.09 -11.52 5.77
C MET A 78 -9.45 -11.77 7.13
N LEU A 79 -8.13 -11.94 7.20
CA LEU A 79 -7.42 -12.15 8.46
C LEU A 79 -7.58 -10.93 9.40
N ILE A 80 -7.60 -9.71 8.87
CA ILE A 80 -7.89 -8.49 9.65
C ILE A 80 -9.30 -8.54 10.22
N THR A 81 -10.31 -8.83 9.39
CA THR A 81 -11.73 -8.90 9.80
C THR A 81 -11.97 -9.96 10.88
N LEU A 82 -11.27 -11.09 10.80
CA LEU A 82 -11.37 -12.17 11.78
C LEU A 82 -10.49 -11.96 13.03
N GLY A 83 -9.68 -10.90 13.08
CA GLY A 83 -8.71 -10.68 14.17
C GLY A 83 -7.50 -11.64 14.15
N LEU A 84 -7.23 -12.26 13.01
CA LEU A 84 -6.21 -13.30 12.78
C LEU A 84 -4.95 -12.78 12.07
N GLN A 85 -4.67 -11.47 12.16
CA GLN A 85 -3.55 -10.80 11.48
C GLN A 85 -2.18 -11.41 11.81
N SER A 86 -2.00 -11.94 13.02
CA SER A 86 -0.77 -12.61 13.46
C SER A 86 -0.42 -13.83 12.61
N TYR A 87 -1.42 -14.42 11.93
CA TYR A 87 -1.25 -15.60 11.09
C TYR A 87 -0.91 -15.28 9.63
N GLU A 88 -0.89 -14.02 9.22
CA GLU A 88 -0.54 -13.61 7.84
C GLU A 88 0.80 -14.19 7.38
N LYS A 89 1.79 -14.22 8.27
CA LYS A 89 3.12 -14.80 7.99
C LYS A 89 3.05 -16.31 7.69
N ASN A 90 2.12 -17.04 8.30
CA ASN A 90 1.93 -18.46 8.06
C ASN A 90 1.25 -18.71 6.71
N PHE A 91 0.28 -17.86 6.36
CA PHE A 91 -0.33 -17.86 5.02
C PHE A 91 0.69 -17.57 3.93
N LYS A 92 1.57 -16.59 4.14
CA LYS A 92 2.69 -16.29 3.23
C LYS A 92 3.64 -17.47 3.08
N LYS A 93 4.03 -18.12 4.18
CA LYS A 93 4.86 -19.33 4.15
C LYS A 93 4.22 -20.50 3.41
N GLY A 94 2.90 -20.66 3.50
CA GLY A 94 2.17 -21.70 2.77
C GLY A 94 1.65 -21.29 1.40
N LEU A 95 2.05 -20.13 0.88
CA LEU A 95 1.59 -19.60 -0.41
C LEU A 95 0.05 -19.53 -0.52
N LEU A 96 -0.63 -19.34 0.61
CA LEU A 96 -2.08 -19.21 0.68
C LEU A 96 -2.48 -17.79 0.29
N THR A 97 -2.59 -17.58 -1.02
CA THR A 97 -2.92 -16.32 -1.69
C THR A 97 -4.41 -16.21 -1.98
N ASP A 98 -4.83 -15.04 -2.47
CA ASP A 98 -6.20 -14.70 -2.82
C ASP A 98 -6.83 -15.67 -3.85
N SER A 99 -6.01 -16.23 -4.75
CA SER A 99 -6.46 -17.22 -5.74
C SER A 99 -6.68 -18.61 -5.13
N THR A 100 -5.94 -18.95 -4.08
CA THR A 100 -6.09 -20.23 -3.36
C THR A 100 -7.10 -20.16 -2.22
N LEU A 101 -7.51 -18.95 -1.82
CA LEU A 101 -8.49 -18.69 -0.78
C LEU A 101 -9.80 -19.51 -0.92
N PRO A 102 -10.44 -19.62 -2.10
CA PRO A 102 -11.66 -20.45 -2.24
C PRO A 102 -11.41 -21.96 -2.15
N LEU A 103 -10.16 -22.39 -2.33
CA LEU A 103 -9.72 -23.79 -2.28
C LEU A 103 -9.20 -24.20 -0.88
N LEU A 104 -9.26 -23.29 0.10
CA LEU A 104 -8.78 -23.58 1.44
C LEU A 104 -9.58 -24.70 2.10
N THR A 105 -8.85 -25.60 2.75
CA THR A 105 -9.37 -26.74 3.51
C THR A 105 -8.77 -26.76 4.91
N ASP A 106 -9.39 -27.51 5.83
CA ASP A 106 -8.86 -27.67 7.20
C ASP A 106 -7.42 -28.21 7.21
N SER A 107 -7.10 -29.12 6.27
CA SER A 107 -5.77 -29.67 6.07
C SER A 107 -4.76 -28.61 5.62
N ALA A 108 -5.09 -27.80 4.60
CA ALA A 108 -4.20 -26.74 4.13
C ALA A 108 -3.86 -25.73 5.23
N LEU A 109 -4.85 -25.37 6.07
CA LEU A 109 -4.64 -24.50 7.21
C LEU A 109 -3.87 -25.19 8.35
N ARG A 110 -3.98 -26.52 8.49
CA ARG A 110 -3.17 -27.29 9.44
C ARG A 110 -1.70 -27.26 9.05
N ASP A 111 -1.40 -27.39 7.76
CA ASP A 111 -0.04 -27.46 7.23
C ASP A 111 0.73 -26.16 7.46
N VAL A 112 0.02 -25.02 7.42
CA VAL A 112 0.56 -23.71 7.82
C VAL A 112 0.49 -23.44 9.33
N LYS A 113 0.30 -24.47 10.16
CA LYS A 113 0.30 -24.37 11.64
C LYS A 113 -0.78 -23.44 12.22
N ILE A 114 -1.95 -23.33 11.57
CA ILE A 114 -3.09 -22.62 12.14
C ILE A 114 -3.81 -23.55 13.13
N PRO A 115 -4.05 -23.12 14.39
CA PRO A 115 -4.73 -23.94 15.38
C PRO A 115 -6.22 -24.16 15.04
N PRO A 116 -6.88 -25.18 15.62
CA PRO A 116 -8.24 -25.59 15.27
C PRO A 116 -9.29 -24.48 15.34
N GLY A 117 -9.27 -23.61 16.35
CA GLY A 117 -10.25 -22.53 16.50
C GLY A 117 -10.25 -21.54 15.33
N PRO A 118 -9.14 -20.84 15.06
CA PRO A 118 -9.03 -19.94 13.90
C PRO A 118 -9.37 -20.58 12.55
N ARG A 119 -9.05 -21.86 12.36
CA ARG A 119 -9.41 -22.58 11.11
C ARG A 119 -10.91 -22.58 10.86
N LEU A 120 -11.72 -22.81 11.89
CA LEU A 120 -13.17 -22.80 11.77
C LEU A 120 -13.71 -21.42 11.37
N LEU A 121 -13.14 -20.35 11.94
CA LEU A 121 -13.51 -18.97 11.59
C LEU A 121 -13.18 -18.64 10.14
N ILE A 122 -12.00 -19.06 9.67
CA ILE A 122 -11.56 -18.84 8.28
C ILE A 122 -12.48 -19.60 7.31
N LEU A 123 -12.72 -20.88 7.57
CA LEU A 123 -13.55 -21.72 6.69
C LEU A 123 -15.03 -21.26 6.67
N ASP A 124 -15.60 -20.88 7.83
CA ASP A 124 -16.95 -20.31 7.89
C ASP A 124 -17.04 -19.00 7.10
N HIS A 125 -16.05 -18.11 7.20
CA HIS A 125 -16.01 -16.86 6.45
C HIS A 125 -15.97 -17.10 4.93
N ILE A 126 -15.11 -18.01 4.46
CA ILE A 126 -14.99 -18.35 3.04
C ILE A 126 -16.28 -18.99 2.50
N HIS A 127 -16.93 -19.85 3.28
CA HIS A 127 -18.20 -20.46 2.88
C HIS A 127 -19.36 -19.48 2.81
N ARG A 128 -19.34 -18.41 3.62
CA ARG A 128 -20.35 -17.36 3.62
C ARG A 128 -20.14 -16.33 2.51
N ASP A 129 -18.92 -16.15 2.01
CA ASP A 129 -18.62 -15.20 0.93
C ASP A 129 -19.11 -15.75 -0.43
N PRO A 130 -20.17 -15.17 -1.03
CA PRO A 130 -20.70 -15.64 -2.30
C PRO A 130 -19.70 -15.46 -3.45
N GLU A 131 -18.80 -14.47 -3.37
CA GLU A 131 -17.80 -14.20 -4.41
C GLU A 131 -16.72 -15.30 -4.46
N LEU A 132 -16.38 -15.89 -3.30
CA LEU A 132 -15.43 -17.00 -3.21
C LEU A 132 -16.09 -18.33 -3.58
N LYS A 133 -17.40 -18.46 -3.35
CA LYS A 133 -18.17 -19.65 -3.70
C LYS A 133 -18.31 -19.85 -5.21
N GLU A 134 -18.42 -18.77 -5.97
CA GLU A 134 -18.53 -18.81 -7.45
C GLU A 134 -17.22 -19.22 -8.13
N ARG A 135 -16.07 -19.04 -7.45
CA ARG A 135 -14.74 -19.36 -7.98
C ARG A 135 -14.20 -20.74 -7.60
N ARG A 136 -15.01 -21.57 -6.94
CA ARG A 136 -14.66 -22.93 -6.51
C ARG A 136 -14.92 -23.97 -7.62
#